data_AF-A0AA50STD0-F1
#
_entry.id   AF-A0AA50STD0-F1
#
_cell.length_a   1.000
_cell.length_b   1.000
_cell.length_c   1.000
_cell.angle_alpha   90.00
_cell.angle_beta   90.00
_cell.angle_gamma   90.00
#
_symmetry.space_group_name_H-M   'P 1'
#
loop_
_entity.id
_entity.type
_entity.pdbx_description
1 polymer ?
#
loop_
_entity_poly.entity_id
_entity_poly.type
_entity_poly.pdbx_seq_one_letter_code
_entity_poly.pdbx_strand_id
1 'polypeptide(L)'
;VSNDGRINGGLNLSRAIGDHSYKQNKELNDKEQMITALPDVKTLTVNPEIDQFMVLACDGIWNFMSSQDVCDFILPRLAEGRERLSQICE
;
A
#
# COMPACT_ATOMS: atom_id res chain seq x y z
N VAL A 1 3.59 20.97 -4.22
CA VAL A 1 2.84 19.88 -4.90
C VAL A 1 1.87 20.54 -5.87
N SER A 2 1.70 20.01 -7.08
CA SER A 2 0.74 20.53 -8.07
C SER A 2 -0.70 20.24 -7.66
N ASN A 3 -1.67 20.84 -8.37
CA ASN A 3 -3.10 20.65 -8.10
C ASN A 3 -3.56 19.20 -8.27
N ASP A 4 -2.89 18.40 -9.09
CA ASP A 4 -3.14 16.96 -9.30
C ASP A 4 -2.29 16.05 -8.38
N GLY A 5 -1.61 16.61 -7.37
CA GLY A 5 -0.92 15.82 -6.36
C GLY A 5 0.51 15.40 -6.71
N ARG A 6 1.16 16.02 -7.71
CA ARG A 6 2.54 15.68 -8.11
C ARG A 6 3.60 16.57 -7.46
N ILE A 7 4.70 15.95 -7.06
CA ILE A 7 5.90 16.63 -6.55
C ILE A 7 6.67 17.21 -7.74
N ASN A 8 6.81 18.54 -7.76
CA ASN A 8 7.43 19.29 -8.86
C ASN A 8 6.87 18.95 -10.25
N GLY A 9 5.58 18.58 -10.33
CA GLY A 9 4.94 18.15 -11.58
C GLY A 9 5.39 16.76 -12.10
N GLY A 10 6.25 16.06 -11.36
CA GLY A 10 6.76 14.74 -11.70
C GLY A 10 5.98 13.62 -11.02
N LEU A 11 6.56 13.05 -9.96
CA LEU A 11 6.00 11.88 -9.26
C LEU A 11 4.75 12.24 -8.43
N ASN A 12 3.75 11.35 -8.41
CA ASN A 12 2.52 11.46 -7.61
C ASN A 12 2.59 10.66 -6.29
N LEU A 13 3.80 10.41 -5.79
CA LEU A 13 4.07 9.65 -4.58
C LEU A 13 4.93 10.50 -3.63
N SER A 14 4.70 10.39 -2.32
CA SER A 14 5.49 11.09 -1.29
C SER A 14 6.53 10.20 -0.61
N ARG A 15 6.44 8.88 -0.81
CA ARG A 15 7.38 7.91 -0.25
C ARG A 15 7.74 6.86 -1.29
N ALA A 16 9.03 6.54 -1.38
CA ALA A 16 9.54 5.49 -2.26
C ALA A 16 10.97 5.10 -1.85
N ILE A 17 11.31 3.83 -2.11
CA ILE A 17 12.71 3.41 -2.22
C ILE A 17 13.20 3.81 -3.61
N GLY A 18 14.44 4.30 -3.74
CA GLY A 18 14.94 4.87 -5.00
C GLY A 18 14.68 6.38 -5.10
N ASP A 19 14.33 6.89 -6.29
CA ASP A 19 14.02 8.30 -6.56
C ASP A 19 15.03 9.30 -6.00
N HIS A 20 16.32 8.95 -6.10
CA HIS A 20 17.41 9.70 -5.48
C HIS A 20 17.47 11.16 -5.95
N SER A 21 17.00 11.49 -7.15
CA SER A 21 16.91 12.87 -7.66
C SER A 21 16.03 13.77 -6.78
N TYR A 22 15.06 13.21 -6.06
CA TYR A 22 14.20 13.91 -5.10
C TYR A 22 14.77 13.93 -3.68
N LYS A 23 15.98 13.40 -3.49
CA LYS A 23 16.64 13.16 -2.20
C LYS A 23 18.04 13.77 -2.11
N GLN A 24 18.26 14.90 -2.80
CA GLN A 24 19.58 15.54 -2.91
C GLN A 24 19.74 16.80 -2.03
N ASN A 25 18.78 17.09 -1.13
CA ASN A 25 18.89 18.27 -0.28
C ASN A 25 19.90 18.00 0.85
N LYS A 26 21.05 18.69 0.79
CA LYS A 26 22.16 18.52 1.75
C LYS A 26 21.89 19.12 3.13
N GLU A 27 20.90 19.99 3.25
CA GLU A 27 20.50 20.63 4.52
C GLU A 27 19.50 19.79 5.31
N LEU A 28 18.94 18.73 4.70
CA LEU A 28 17.92 17.87 5.30
C LEU A 28 18.46 16.47 5.52
N ASN A 29 17.96 15.78 6.54
CA ASN A 29 18.26 14.37 6.72
C ASN A 29 17.49 13.50 5.70
N ASP A 30 17.83 12.21 5.62
CA ASP A 30 17.24 11.26 4.66
C ASP A 30 15.72 11.13 4.79
N LYS A 31 15.17 11.37 5.98
CA LYS A 31 13.74 11.20 6.27
C LYS A 31 12.92 12.43 5.89
N GLU A 32 13.56 13.59 5.79
CA GLU A 32 12.96 14.90 5.52
C GLU A 32 13.06 15.33 4.04
N GLN A 33 13.63 14.48 3.18
CA GLN A 33 13.66 14.72 1.73
C GLN A 33 12.25 14.81 1.14
N MET A 34 12.11 15.41 -0.05
CA MET A 34 10.81 15.60 -0.71
C MET A 34 10.04 14.28 -0.88
N ILE A 35 10.79 13.22 -1.22
CA ILE A 35 10.33 11.84 -1.17
C ILE A 35 11.16 11.11 -0.13
N THR A 36 10.51 10.50 0.86
CA THR A 36 11.22 9.77 1.92
C THR A 36 11.18 8.26 1.69
N ALA A 37 12.25 7.55 2.07
CA ALA A 37 12.26 6.09 2.09
C ALA A 37 11.77 5.52 3.43
N LEU A 38 11.44 6.38 4.40
CA LEU A 38 11.01 5.95 5.73
C LEU A 38 9.60 5.34 5.68
N PRO A 39 9.42 4.07 6.06
CA PRO A 39 8.10 3.45 6.12
C PRO A 39 7.35 3.87 7.39
N ASP A 40 6.01 3.81 7.33
CA ASP A 40 5.20 3.76 8.54
C ASP A 40 5.13 2.30 9.03
N VAL A 41 5.38 2.07 10.31
CA VAL A 41 5.41 0.73 10.90
C VAL A 41 4.33 0.61 11.96
N LYS A 42 3.46 -0.39 11.81
CA LYS A 42 2.47 -0.77 12.81
C LYS A 42 2.65 -2.25 13.14
N THR A 43 2.73 -2.55 14.44
CA THR A 43 2.79 -3.93 14.94
C THR A 43 1.42 -4.33 15.46
N LEU A 44 0.97 -5.52 15.06
CA LEU A 44 -0.29 -6.11 15.50
C LEU A 44 0.00 -7.54 15.96
N THR A 45 -0.61 -7.97 17.06
CA THR A 45 -0.59 -9.36 17.48
C THR A 45 -1.73 -10.08 16.77
N VAL A 46 -1.41 -11.10 15.97
CA VAL A 46 -2.43 -11.92 15.30
C VAL A 46 -3.16 -12.75 16.36
N ASN A 47 -4.49 -12.68 16.34
CA ASN A 47 -5.37 -13.54 17.10
C ASN A 47 -5.97 -14.61 16.15
N PRO A 48 -5.51 -15.88 16.23
CA PRO A 48 -6.00 -16.95 15.37
C PRO A 48 -7.50 -17.25 15.46
N GLU A 49 -8.19 -16.78 16.52
CA GLU A 49 -9.63 -17.00 16.70
C GLU A 49 -10.49 -16.01 15.89
N ILE A 50 -9.96 -14.84 15.54
CA ILE A 50 -10.73 -13.77 14.87
C ILE A 50 -10.08 -13.26 13.57
N ASP A 51 -8.75 -13.31 13.46
CA ASP A 51 -8.04 -12.83 12.29
C ASP A 51 -7.99 -13.92 11.22
N GLN A 52 -8.65 -13.67 10.09
CA GLN A 52 -8.86 -14.69 9.06
C GLN A 52 -7.82 -14.62 7.93
N PHE A 53 -7.50 -13.41 7.46
CA PHE A 53 -6.54 -13.18 6.38
C PHE A 53 -6.08 -11.72 6.37
N MET A 54 -5.03 -11.43 5.60
CA MET A 54 -4.62 -10.08 5.25
C MET A 54 -4.49 -9.95 3.74
N VAL A 55 -4.72 -8.74 3.22
CA VAL A 55 -4.59 -8.43 1.79
C VAL A 55 -3.47 -7.41 1.60
N LEU A 56 -2.56 -7.70 0.66
CA LEU A 56 -1.58 -6.75 0.15
C LEU A 56 -1.84 -6.57 -1.35
N ALA A 57 -2.07 -5.34 -1.77
CA ALA A 57 -2.28 -4.99 -3.18
C ALA A 57 -1.73 -3.58 -3.46
N CYS A 58 -1.43 -3.29 -4.73
CA CYS A 58 -1.08 -1.94 -5.18
C CYS A 58 -2.33 -1.05 -5.33
N ASP A 59 -2.10 0.23 -5.63
CA ASP A 59 -3.14 1.23 -5.89
C ASP A 59 -4.12 0.81 -6.99
N GLY A 60 -3.71 -0.01 -7.95
CA GLY A 60 -4.58 -0.55 -9.00
C GLY A 60 -5.87 -1.20 -8.48
N ILE A 61 -5.84 -1.83 -7.30
CA ILE A 61 -7.05 -2.36 -6.64
C ILE A 61 -7.73 -1.26 -5.83
N TRP A 62 -6.97 -0.56 -5.00
CA TRP A 62 -7.51 0.41 -4.04
C TRP A 62 -8.09 1.69 -4.68
N ASN A 63 -7.78 1.94 -5.95
CA ASN A 63 -8.39 3.00 -6.74
C ASN A 63 -9.87 2.72 -7.08
N PHE A 64 -10.31 1.46 -7.03
CA PHE A 64 -11.66 1.05 -7.43
C PHE A 64 -12.45 0.34 -6.32
N MET A 65 -11.77 -0.27 -5.35
CA MET A 65 -12.40 -1.02 -4.27
C MET A 65 -11.92 -0.49 -2.91
N SER A 66 -12.86 -0.32 -1.98
CA SER A 66 -12.51 -0.05 -0.58
C SER A 66 -11.94 -1.31 0.09
N SER A 67 -11.30 -1.13 1.26
CA SER A 67 -10.85 -2.27 2.07
C SER A 67 -11.97 -3.27 2.37
N GLN A 68 -13.19 -2.77 2.61
CA GLN A 68 -14.34 -3.63 2.89
C GLN A 68 -14.83 -4.36 1.64
N ASP A 69 -14.90 -3.69 0.48
CA ASP A 69 -15.31 -4.33 -0.77
C ASP A 69 -14.39 -5.52 -1.12
N VAL A 70 -13.09 -5.37 -0.89
CA VAL A 70 -12.11 -6.45 -1.09
C VAL A 70 -12.32 -7.59 -0.09
N CYS A 71 -12.56 -7.29 1.18
CA CYS A 71 -12.87 -8.32 2.18
C CYS A 71 -14.14 -9.09 1.83
N ASP A 72 -15.20 -8.38 1.43
CA ASP A 72 -16.50 -8.97 1.05
C ASP A 72 -16.40 -9.82 -0.22
N PHE A 73 -15.47 -9.47 -1.12
CA PHE A 73 -15.16 -10.27 -2.29
C PHE A 73 -14.41 -11.58 -1.93
N ILE A 74 -13.41 -11.50 -1.06
CA ILE A 74 -12.50 -12.62 -0.75
C ILE A 74 -13.13 -13.61 0.24
N LEU A 75 -13.77 -13.12 1.30
CA LEU A 75 -14.26 -13.93 2.42
C LEU A 75 -15.15 -15.12 2.00
N PRO A 76 -16.18 -14.96 1.15
CA PRO A 76 -17.01 -16.09 0.75
C PRO A 76 -16.23 -17.13 -0.07
N ARG A 77 -15.28 -16.71 -0.90
CA ARG A 77 -14.45 -17.61 -1.73
C ARG A 77 -13.49 -18.43 -0.89
N LEU A 78 -12.93 -17.82 0.16
CA LEU A 78 -12.14 -18.55 1.16
C LEU A 78 -12.98 -19.56 1.93
N ALA A 79 -14.18 -19.17 2.35
CA ALA A 79 -15.08 -20.04 3.14
C ALA A 79 -15.59 -21.24 2.33
N GLU A 80 -15.81 -21.08 1.02
CA GLU A 80 -16.20 -22.18 0.15
C GLU A 80 -15.09 -23.22 -0.04
N GLY A 81 -13.82 -22.81 0.02
CA GLY A 81 -12.65 -23.69 -0.07
C GLY A 81 -12.48 -24.39 -1.43
N ARG A 82 -13.15 -23.91 -2.48
CA ARG A 82 -13.15 -24.51 -3.82
C ARG A 82 -12.10 -23.91 -4.76
N GLU A 83 -11.72 -22.68 -4.49
CA GLU A 83 -10.78 -21.90 -5.31
C GLU A 83 -9.42 -21.86 -4.64
N ARG A 84 -8.35 -21.90 -5.44
CA ARG A 84 -7.00 -21.65 -4.93
C ARG A 84 -6.85 -20.15 -4.66
N LEU A 85 -6.07 -19.78 -3.64
CA LEU A 85 -5.76 -18.37 -3.36
C LEU A 85 -5.26 -17.60 -4.58
N SER A 86 -4.46 -18.25 -5.43
CA SER A 86 -3.97 -17.65 -6.68
C SER A 86 -5.11 -17.25 -7.62
N GLN A 87 -6.23 -17.98 -7.63
CA GLN A 87 -7.39 -17.70 -8.47
C GLN A 87 -8.32 -16.64 -7.87
N ILE A 88 -8.30 -16.50 -6.54
CA ILE A 88 -9.06 -15.43 -5.86
C ILE A 88 -8.36 -14.07 -6.06
N CYS A 89 -7.04 -14.08 -6.20
CA CYS A 89 -6.19 -12.88 -6.27
C CYS A 89 -5.75 -12.46 -7.69
N GLU A 90 -5.99 -13.28 -8.73
CA GLU A 90 -5.78 -12.95 -10.15
C GLU A 90 -7.09 -12.54 -10.83
#